data_AF-A0A2D5F6M4-F1
#
_entry.id   AF-A0A2D5F6M4-F1
#
_cell.length_a   1.000
_cell.length_b   1.000
_cell.length_c   1.000
_cell.angle_alpha   90.00
_cell.angle_beta   90.00
_cell.angle_gamma   90.00
#
_symmetry.space_group_name_H-M   'P 1'
#
loop_
_entity.id
_entity.type
_entity.pdbx_description
1 polymer ?
#
loop_
_entity_poly.entity_id
_entity_poly.type
_entity_poly.pdbx_seq_one_letter_code
_entity_poly.pdbx_strand_id
1 'polypeptide(L)'
;MIRVFKAYRNWGLHDQPEEGDVALVMDEDTMWHAQAFAVSCCVLTEFYSVNYPEACLSAINVLYARCKILRHLRGEESLPKYVREGLFSSVIDGEDLYGLTVHQAALLGGVSEQAVRNAMARSDWFKMEAEQHGKSIPIEKALRWLQARPGFEVAPEPGGEGDLLVPVAADGSYFSRSCEQRSGFKIGPKGDEKYYKSFDAALDVMGTLQAAGKPVYFRRPNANHRFGIVRAVRWEYRSRDQVLGSD
;
A
#
# COMPACT_ATOMS: atom_id res chain seq x y z
N MET A 1 12.74 -8.99 14.11
CA MET A 1 13.00 -8.88 12.66
C MET A 1 11.73 -9.07 11.81
N ILE A 2 11.05 -10.23 11.82
CA ILE A 2 9.83 -10.50 11.01
C ILE A 2 8.64 -9.55 11.32
N ARG A 3 8.50 -9.09 12.58
CA ARG A 3 7.43 -8.16 12.98
C ARG A 3 7.61 -6.74 12.44
N VAL A 4 8.86 -6.28 12.28
CA VAL A 4 9.16 -4.96 11.74
C VAL A 4 8.83 -4.94 10.25
N PHE A 5 9.32 -5.90 9.46
CA PHE A 5 9.00 -6.00 8.03
C PHE A 5 7.50 -6.16 7.73
N LYS A 6 6.72 -6.82 8.60
CA LYS A 6 5.25 -6.88 8.46
C LYS A 6 4.58 -5.52 8.65
N ALA A 7 5.12 -4.64 9.50
CA ALA A 7 4.59 -3.30 9.67
C ALA A 7 4.82 -2.47 8.39
N TYR A 8 6.07 -2.40 7.89
CA TYR A 8 6.43 -1.68 6.66
C TYR A 8 5.71 -2.18 5.38
N ARG A 9 5.14 -3.39 5.43
CA ARG A 9 4.40 -4.01 4.34
C ARG A 9 2.98 -3.45 4.15
N ASN A 10 2.41 -2.81 5.17
CA ASN A 10 1.00 -2.37 5.18
C ASN A 10 0.85 -0.84 5.34
N TRP A 11 1.90 -0.06 5.06
CA TRP A 11 1.89 1.39 5.30
C TRP A 11 1.20 2.20 4.21
N GLY A 12 0.44 3.23 4.64
CA GLY A 12 -0.15 4.25 3.79
C GLY A 12 0.01 5.68 4.31
N LEU A 13 -0.11 6.64 3.39
CA LEU A 13 0.11 8.07 3.62
C LEU A 13 -1.19 8.73 4.16
N HIS A 14 -1.10 9.55 5.21
CA HIS A 14 -2.12 10.55 5.55
C HIS A 14 -1.43 11.84 6.04
N ASP A 15 -2.15 12.97 6.03
CA ASP A 15 -1.59 14.32 6.32
C ASP A 15 -1.57 14.74 7.80
N GLN A 16 -2.28 14.08 8.72
CA GLN A 16 -2.23 14.39 10.17
C GLN A 16 -2.65 13.17 11.02
N PRO A 17 -1.97 12.83 12.13
CA PRO A 17 -2.43 11.82 13.09
C PRO A 17 -3.33 12.42 14.19
N GLU A 18 -4.56 11.92 14.33
CA GLU A 18 -5.37 12.13 15.54
C GLU A 18 -5.09 11.05 16.61
N GLU A 19 -5.27 11.45 17.87
CA GLU A 19 -4.95 10.70 19.08
C GLU A 19 -5.85 9.45 19.23
N GLY A 20 -5.29 8.24 19.08
CA GLY A 20 -5.99 7.04 19.57
C GLY A 20 -5.61 5.69 18.97
N ASP A 21 -5.18 5.61 17.71
CA ASP A 21 -4.87 4.31 17.07
C ASP A 21 -3.59 4.38 16.23
N VAL A 22 -2.60 3.53 16.58
CA VAL A 22 -1.26 3.52 15.99
C VAL A 22 -1.25 2.77 14.65
N ALA A 23 -2.01 3.25 13.68
CA ALA A 23 -1.52 3.19 12.32
C ALA A 23 -0.42 4.26 12.23
N LEU A 24 0.84 3.84 12.06
CA LEU A 24 1.94 4.77 11.79
C LEU A 24 1.71 5.36 10.40
N VAL A 25 0.92 6.41 10.39
CA VAL A 25 0.65 7.31 9.28
C VAL A 25 1.91 8.14 9.09
N MET A 26 2.44 8.13 7.87
CA MET A 26 3.63 8.87 7.52
C MET A 26 3.27 9.70 6.29
N ASP A 27 3.18 11.03 6.39
CA ASP A 27 3.00 11.90 5.23
C ASP A 27 4.25 11.85 4.32
N GLU A 28 4.17 12.41 3.11
CA GLU A 28 5.27 12.36 2.14
C GLU A 28 6.55 12.96 2.71
N ASP A 29 6.46 14.13 3.36
CA ASP A 29 7.61 14.76 4.00
C ASP A 29 8.16 13.88 5.12
N THR A 30 7.32 13.23 5.92
CA THR A 30 7.77 12.30 6.95
C THR A 30 8.39 11.03 6.36
N MET A 31 7.92 10.55 5.20
CA MET A 31 8.54 9.42 4.49
C MET A 31 9.93 9.78 3.98
N TRP A 32 10.07 10.98 3.43
CA TRP A 32 11.34 11.48 2.93
C TRP A 32 12.28 11.92 4.05
N HIS A 33 11.76 12.46 5.15
CA HIS A 33 12.52 12.67 6.38
C HIS A 33 12.94 11.34 6.98
N ALA A 34 12.09 10.31 6.98
CA ALA A 34 12.45 8.97 7.46
C ALA A 34 13.48 8.31 6.54
N GLN A 35 13.38 8.50 5.22
CA GLN A 35 14.35 7.99 4.26
C GLN A 35 15.67 8.77 4.34
N ALA A 36 15.63 10.10 4.37
CA ALA A 36 16.79 10.97 4.55
C ALA A 36 17.45 10.73 5.90
N PHE A 37 16.67 10.50 6.97
CA PHE A 37 17.14 10.09 8.28
C PHE A 37 17.80 8.71 8.21
N ALA A 38 17.13 7.69 7.67
CA ALA A 38 17.69 6.35 7.57
C ALA A 38 18.98 6.32 6.73
N VAL A 39 19.04 7.09 5.65
CA VAL A 39 20.24 7.23 4.81
C VAL A 39 21.32 8.05 5.52
N SER A 40 20.98 9.15 6.20
CA SER A 40 21.94 9.94 6.98
C SER A 40 22.53 9.12 8.11
N CYS A 41 21.71 8.33 8.81
CA CYS A 41 22.12 7.37 9.81
C CYS A 41 23.03 6.26 9.26
N CYS A 42 22.83 5.87 7.99
CA CYS A 42 23.65 4.91 7.28
C CYS A 42 25.02 5.49 6.91
N VAL A 43 25.05 6.72 6.39
CA VAL A 43 26.27 7.43 5.98
C VAL A 43 27.11 7.86 7.19
N LEU A 44 26.45 8.34 8.25
CA LEU A 44 27.11 8.80 9.49
C LEU A 44 27.44 7.65 10.44
N THR A 45 26.96 6.43 10.17
CA THR A 45 27.09 5.23 11.03
C THR A 45 26.48 5.35 12.44
N GLU A 46 25.73 6.42 12.74
CA GLU A 46 25.25 6.74 14.08
C GLU A 46 24.08 5.87 14.58
N PHE A 47 23.20 5.42 13.68
CA PHE A 47 22.09 4.50 13.99
C PHE A 47 22.13 3.21 13.17
N TYR A 48 23.25 3.00 12.48
CA TYR A 48 23.48 1.75 11.79
C TYR A 48 23.74 0.68 12.83
N SER A 49 22.86 -0.32 12.89
CA SER A 49 23.22 -1.50 13.67
C SER A 49 24.41 -2.13 12.96
N VAL A 50 25.62 -1.95 13.52
CA VAL A 50 26.85 -2.61 13.06
C VAL A 50 26.64 -4.13 12.98
N ASN A 51 25.73 -4.65 13.80
CA ASN A 51 25.38 -6.06 13.86
C ASN A 51 24.41 -6.50 12.75
N TYR A 52 23.64 -5.60 12.13
CA TYR A 52 22.61 -5.92 11.13
C TYR A 52 22.51 -4.91 9.97
N PRO A 53 23.62 -4.60 9.29
CA PRO A 53 23.65 -3.60 8.21
C PRO A 53 22.66 -3.93 7.07
N GLU A 54 22.53 -5.20 6.71
CA GLU A 54 21.64 -5.68 5.64
C GLU A 54 20.16 -5.42 5.89
N ALA A 55 19.73 -5.45 7.16
CA ALA A 55 18.34 -5.20 7.52
C ALA A 55 17.97 -3.72 7.31
N CYS A 56 18.92 -2.81 7.59
CA CYS A 56 18.76 -1.38 7.35
C CYS A 56 18.70 -1.09 5.84
N LEU A 57 19.60 -1.66 5.04
CA LEU A 57 19.58 -1.53 3.58
C LEU A 57 18.28 -2.05 2.97
N SER A 58 17.79 -3.19 3.45
CA SER A 58 16.52 -3.76 3.00
C SER A 58 15.34 -2.82 3.31
N ALA A 59 15.32 -2.20 4.49
CA ALA A 59 14.27 -1.25 4.86
C ALA A 59 14.30 0.00 3.97
N ILE A 60 15.49 0.55 3.72
CA ILE A 60 15.67 1.71 2.82
C ILE A 60 15.20 1.37 1.40
N ASN A 61 15.57 0.20 0.87
CA ASN A 61 15.14 -0.24 -0.45
C ASN A 61 13.62 -0.46 -0.54
N VAL A 62 12.97 -0.97 0.51
CA VAL A 62 11.50 -1.08 0.57
C VAL A 62 10.84 0.29 0.51
N LEU A 63 11.30 1.24 1.32
CA LEU A 63 10.77 2.60 1.33
C LEU A 63 10.91 3.24 -0.05
N TYR A 64 12.11 3.19 -0.61
CA TYR A 64 12.38 3.78 -1.92
C TYR A 64 11.55 3.16 -3.04
N ALA A 65 11.40 1.83 -3.05
CA ALA A 65 10.57 1.14 -4.03
C ALA A 65 9.08 1.52 -3.91
N ARG A 66 8.58 1.75 -2.69
CA ARG A 66 7.21 2.27 -2.48
C ARG A 66 7.07 3.69 -3.02
N CYS A 67 8.05 4.57 -2.79
CA CYS A 67 8.03 5.93 -3.34
C CYS A 67 7.88 5.90 -4.86
N LYS A 68 8.67 5.07 -5.56
CA LYS A 68 8.57 4.90 -7.02
C LYS A 68 7.17 4.51 -7.47
N ILE A 69 6.57 3.51 -6.81
CA ILE A 69 5.21 3.03 -7.11
C ILE A 69 4.18 4.14 -6.92
N LEU A 70 4.22 4.86 -5.80
CA LEU A 70 3.26 5.92 -5.50
C LEU A 70 3.34 7.05 -6.53
N ARG A 71 4.54 7.50 -6.89
CA ARG A 71 4.72 8.56 -7.89
C ARG A 71 4.22 8.17 -9.27
N HIS A 72 4.49 6.93 -9.69
CA HIS A 72 3.94 6.39 -10.93
C HIS A 72 2.41 6.40 -10.93
N LEU A 73 1.78 6.02 -9.82
CA LEU A 73 0.32 6.04 -9.66
C LEU A 73 -0.26 7.46 -9.70
N ARG A 74 0.49 8.46 -9.24
CA ARG A 74 0.14 9.89 -9.32
C ARG A 74 0.41 10.52 -10.68
N GLY A 75 1.02 9.79 -11.62
CA GLY A 75 1.47 10.35 -12.89
C GLY A 75 2.61 11.37 -12.74
N GLU A 76 3.36 11.29 -11.63
CA GLU A 76 4.49 12.18 -11.36
C GLU A 76 5.76 11.65 -12.03
N GLU A 77 6.28 12.38 -13.02
CA GLU A 77 7.41 11.93 -13.85
C GLU A 77 8.81 12.28 -13.30
N SER A 78 8.93 12.87 -12.12
CA SER A 78 10.24 13.25 -11.56
C SER A 78 10.35 12.81 -10.10
N LEU A 79 11.54 12.68 -9.52
CA LEU A 79 11.70 12.53 -8.06
C LEU A 79 11.77 13.89 -7.36
N PRO A 80 11.51 13.94 -6.04
CA PRO A 80 11.77 15.13 -5.24
C PRO A 80 13.23 15.58 -5.31
N LYS A 81 13.44 16.89 -5.19
CA LYS A 81 14.72 17.56 -5.49
C LYS A 81 15.91 17.03 -4.68
N TYR A 82 15.70 16.61 -3.44
CA TYR A 82 16.79 16.16 -2.55
C TYR A 82 17.34 14.76 -2.89
N VAL A 83 16.70 13.97 -3.76
CA VAL A 83 17.24 12.67 -4.20
C VAL A 83 18.29 12.82 -5.30
N ARG A 84 18.42 14.02 -5.91
CA ARG A 84 19.25 14.25 -7.10
C ARG A 84 20.76 14.32 -6.87
N GLU A 85 21.24 14.32 -5.62
CA GLU A 85 22.67 14.41 -5.33
C GLU A 85 23.20 13.06 -4.84
N GLY A 86 24.30 12.60 -5.44
CA GLY A 86 24.85 11.23 -5.41
C GLY A 86 25.24 10.62 -4.05
N LEU A 87 24.64 11.07 -2.96
CA LEU A 87 24.71 10.46 -1.64
C LEU A 87 23.99 9.09 -1.58
N PHE A 88 23.01 8.86 -2.46
CA PHE A 88 22.10 7.70 -2.38
C PHE A 88 22.52 6.50 -3.23
N SER A 89 23.37 6.67 -4.25
CA SER A 89 23.71 5.61 -5.21
C SER A 89 24.54 4.48 -4.62
N SER A 90 25.24 4.73 -3.50
CA SER A 90 26.00 3.70 -2.78
C SER A 90 25.17 2.91 -1.77
N VAL A 91 23.96 3.37 -1.44
CA VAL A 91 23.11 2.82 -0.38
C VAL A 91 21.86 2.13 -0.94
N ILE A 92 21.40 2.55 -2.12
CA ILE A 92 20.15 2.10 -2.72
C ILE A 92 20.42 1.31 -4.00
N ASP A 93 19.78 0.16 -4.14
CA ASP A 93 19.92 -0.66 -5.34
C ASP A 93 19.13 -0.07 -6.51
N GLY A 94 19.85 0.21 -7.61
CA GLY A 94 19.27 0.74 -8.84
C GLY A 94 19.13 2.26 -8.80
N GLU A 95 20.00 2.93 -9.57
CA GLU A 95 19.96 4.38 -9.79
C GLU A 95 18.73 4.82 -10.57
N ASP A 96 18.13 3.89 -11.32
CA ASP A 96 16.95 4.18 -12.12
C ASP A 96 15.72 4.45 -11.25
N LEU A 97 15.06 5.56 -11.55
CA LEU A 97 13.93 6.13 -10.82
C LEU A 97 12.57 5.63 -11.35
N TYR A 98 12.55 5.04 -12.55
CA TYR A 98 11.34 4.70 -13.29
C TYR A 98 11.02 3.20 -13.29
N GLY A 99 11.97 2.37 -12.87
CA GLY A 99 11.76 0.94 -12.66
C GLY A 99 12.16 0.44 -11.27
N LEU A 100 11.72 -0.77 -10.96
CA LEU A 100 12.15 -1.51 -9.78
C LEU A 100 13.28 -2.47 -10.14
N THR A 101 14.26 -2.59 -9.25
CA THR A 101 15.24 -3.69 -9.36
C THR A 101 14.58 -5.02 -8.98
N VAL A 102 15.24 -6.13 -9.36
CA VAL A 102 14.84 -7.48 -8.92
C VAL A 102 14.82 -7.57 -7.39
N HIS A 103 15.79 -6.94 -6.73
CA HIS A 103 15.89 -6.86 -5.27
C HIS A 103 14.69 -6.14 -4.65
N GLN A 104 14.36 -4.95 -5.16
CA GLN A 104 13.19 -4.18 -4.71
C GLN A 104 11.87 -4.94 -4.91
N ALA A 105 11.68 -5.57 -6.07
CA ALA A 105 10.51 -6.40 -6.33
C ALA A 105 10.43 -7.63 -5.40
N ALA A 106 11.57 -8.24 -5.07
CA ALA A 106 11.66 -9.36 -4.14
C ALA A 106 11.25 -8.94 -2.72
N LEU A 107 11.79 -7.81 -2.24
CA LEU A 107 11.46 -7.23 -0.93
C LEU A 107 9.98 -6.89 -0.80
N LEU A 108 9.41 -6.17 -1.79
CA LEU A 108 7.99 -5.81 -1.79
C LEU A 108 7.07 -7.04 -1.91
N GLY A 109 7.46 -8.02 -2.72
CA GLY A 109 6.71 -9.26 -2.90
C GLY A 109 6.83 -10.23 -1.72
N GLY A 110 7.79 -10.01 -0.81
CA GLY A 110 8.11 -10.94 0.27
C GLY A 110 8.59 -12.31 -0.24
N VAL A 111 9.35 -12.32 -1.33
CA VAL A 111 9.86 -13.54 -1.99
C VAL A 111 11.37 -13.42 -2.27
N SER A 112 12.01 -14.50 -2.69
CA SER A 112 13.42 -14.44 -3.11
C SER A 112 13.58 -13.78 -4.47
N GLU A 113 14.74 -13.17 -4.73
CA GLU A 113 15.10 -12.66 -6.06
C GLU A 113 15.04 -13.75 -7.14
N GLN A 114 15.40 -14.99 -6.80
CA GLN A 114 15.26 -16.12 -7.72
C GLN A 114 13.80 -16.37 -8.11
N ALA A 115 12.85 -16.21 -7.18
CA ALA A 115 11.44 -16.33 -7.48
C ALA A 115 10.96 -15.22 -8.42
N VAL A 116 11.49 -14.00 -8.29
CA VAL A 116 11.24 -12.89 -9.23
C VAL A 116 11.81 -13.24 -10.61
N ARG A 117 13.08 -13.64 -10.70
CA ARG A 117 13.73 -14.04 -11.97
C ARG A 117 13.00 -15.18 -12.67
N ASN A 118 12.54 -16.17 -11.92
CA ASN A 118 11.73 -17.27 -12.45
C ASN A 118 10.38 -16.79 -12.99
N ALA A 119 9.72 -15.83 -12.33
CA ALA A 119 8.48 -15.25 -12.82
C ALA A 119 8.70 -14.46 -14.13
N MET A 120 9.81 -13.73 -14.21
CA MET A 120 10.20 -12.97 -15.41
C MET A 120 10.52 -13.89 -16.58
N ALA A 121 11.27 -14.98 -16.34
CA ALA A 121 11.62 -15.95 -17.38
C ALA A 121 10.39 -16.65 -17.99
N ARG A 122 9.30 -16.76 -17.23
CA ARG A 122 8.05 -17.40 -17.66
C ARG A 122 7.06 -16.43 -18.31
N SER A 123 7.30 -15.13 -18.26
CA SER A 123 6.33 -14.11 -18.65
C SER A 123 6.98 -13.02 -19.49
N ASP A 124 6.65 -12.97 -20.78
CA ASP A 124 7.20 -11.94 -21.68
C ASP A 124 6.83 -10.51 -21.27
N TRP A 125 5.68 -10.32 -20.63
CA TRP A 125 5.22 -9.03 -20.15
C TRP A 125 5.92 -8.55 -18.87
N PHE A 126 6.59 -9.44 -18.13
CA PHE A 126 7.27 -9.12 -16.87
C PHE A 126 8.79 -9.25 -17.07
N LYS A 127 9.34 -8.44 -17.98
CA LYS A 127 10.77 -8.40 -18.29
C LYS A 127 11.37 -7.05 -17.92
N MET A 128 12.67 -7.06 -17.68
CA MET A 128 13.43 -5.83 -17.54
C MET A 128 13.57 -5.14 -18.89
N GLU A 129 13.52 -3.82 -18.87
CA GLU A 129 13.79 -2.98 -20.02
C GLU A 129 15.15 -2.29 -19.85
N ALA A 130 15.78 -1.96 -20.97
CA ALA A 130 17.02 -1.20 -20.95
C ALA A 130 16.67 0.27 -20.81
N GLU A 131 17.17 0.91 -19.76
CA GLU A 131 16.98 2.33 -19.48
C GLU A 131 18.33 3.04 -19.34
N GLN A 132 18.31 4.38 -19.30
CA GLN A 132 19.51 5.23 -19.26
C GLN A 132 20.49 4.86 -18.14
N HIS A 133 20.02 4.26 -17.05
CA HIS A 133 20.82 3.94 -15.85
C HIS A 133 20.87 2.43 -15.52
N GLY A 134 20.53 1.56 -16.47
CA GLY A 134 20.67 0.10 -16.30
C GLY A 134 19.45 -0.68 -16.78
N LYS A 135 19.35 -1.94 -16.35
CA LYS A 135 18.14 -2.75 -16.57
C LYS A 135 17.27 -2.64 -15.33
N SER A 136 15.98 -2.35 -15.50
CA SER A 136 15.00 -2.29 -14.42
C SER A 136 13.68 -2.91 -14.88
N ILE A 137 12.83 -3.31 -13.94
CA ILE A 137 11.47 -3.78 -14.22
C ILE A 137 10.56 -2.55 -14.24
N PRO A 138 9.88 -2.22 -15.36
CA PRO A 138 9.00 -1.06 -15.40
C PRO A 138 7.94 -1.09 -14.29
N ILE A 139 7.67 0.05 -13.64
CA ILE A 139 6.79 0.10 -12.46
C ILE A 139 5.41 -0.50 -12.74
N GLU A 140 4.80 -0.21 -13.88
CA GLU A 140 3.49 -0.75 -14.25
C GLU A 140 3.48 -2.30 -14.23
N LYS A 141 4.51 -2.90 -14.82
CA LYS A 141 4.69 -4.36 -14.89
C LYS A 141 4.97 -4.94 -13.51
N ALA A 142 5.83 -4.29 -12.74
CA ALA A 142 6.12 -4.68 -11.37
C ALA A 142 4.87 -4.61 -10.49
N LEU A 143 4.10 -3.54 -10.58
CA LEU A 143 2.89 -3.33 -9.81
C LEU A 143 1.84 -4.40 -10.13
N ARG A 144 1.62 -4.69 -11.41
CA ARG A 144 0.70 -5.75 -11.83
C ARG A 144 1.08 -7.12 -11.24
N TRP A 145 2.37 -7.42 -11.20
CA TRP A 145 2.86 -8.66 -10.60
C TRP A 145 2.75 -8.65 -9.07
N LEU A 146 3.07 -7.53 -8.43
CA LEU A 146 3.01 -7.35 -6.97
C LEU A 146 1.57 -7.43 -6.45
N GLN A 147 0.59 -6.81 -7.13
CA GLN A 147 -0.83 -6.84 -6.74
C GLN A 147 -1.42 -8.26 -6.70
N ALA A 148 -0.86 -9.21 -7.46
CA ALA A 148 -1.27 -10.61 -7.39
C ALA A 148 -0.69 -11.36 -6.17
N ARG A 149 0.20 -10.73 -5.40
CA ARG A 149 0.84 -11.36 -4.24
C ARG A 149 0.01 -11.18 -2.98
N PRO A 150 -0.21 -12.25 -2.19
CA PRO A 150 -0.86 -12.13 -0.88
C PRO A 150 -0.12 -11.12 -0.03
N GLY A 151 -0.81 -10.12 0.53
CA GLY A 151 -0.26 -9.12 1.46
C GLY A 151 0.59 -8.02 0.83
N PHE A 152 0.65 -7.90 -0.49
CA PHE A 152 1.12 -6.65 -1.09
C PHE A 152 -0.09 -5.72 -1.24
N GLU A 153 -0.06 -4.58 -0.55
CA GLU A 153 -1.09 -3.56 -0.63
C GLU A 153 -0.45 -2.22 -1.00
N VAL A 154 -1.05 -1.57 -1.98
CA VAL A 154 -0.78 -0.17 -2.28
C VAL A 154 -1.67 0.65 -1.37
N ALA A 155 -1.06 1.58 -0.65
CA ALA A 155 -1.81 2.53 0.14
C ALA A 155 -2.77 3.32 -0.76
N PRO A 156 -4.03 3.49 -0.36
CA PRO A 156 -4.89 4.44 -1.03
C PRO A 156 -4.26 5.84 -0.95
N GLU A 157 -4.37 6.63 -2.03
CA GLU A 157 -4.01 8.06 -2.02
C GLU A 157 -4.70 8.74 -0.86
N PRO A 158 -4.03 9.58 -0.05
CA PRO A 158 -4.68 10.31 1.03
C PRO A 158 -5.87 11.10 0.47
N GLY A 159 -7.04 10.89 1.05
CA GLY A 159 -8.24 11.64 0.71
C GLY A 159 -8.15 13.09 1.15
N GLY A 160 -9.05 13.93 0.63
CA GLY A 160 -9.22 15.30 1.12
C GLY A 160 -9.75 15.34 2.55
N GLU A 161 -9.72 16.53 3.15
CA GLU A 161 -10.28 16.77 4.48
C GLU A 161 -11.76 16.34 4.52
N GLY A 162 -12.08 15.40 5.43
CA GLY A 162 -13.42 14.83 5.58
C GLY A 162 -13.74 13.63 4.67
N ASP A 163 -12.82 13.18 3.82
CA ASP A 163 -12.98 11.94 3.07
C ASP A 163 -12.92 10.72 4.01
N LEU A 164 -13.73 9.71 3.69
CA LEU A 164 -13.78 8.44 4.39
C LEU A 164 -13.06 7.37 3.58
N LEU A 165 -12.17 6.64 4.23
CA LEU A 165 -11.52 5.48 3.62
C LEU A 165 -12.48 4.29 3.65
N VAL A 166 -12.92 3.84 2.47
CA VAL A 166 -13.94 2.79 2.34
C VAL A 166 -13.46 1.59 1.53
N PRO A 167 -13.91 0.37 1.86
CA PRO A 167 -13.58 -0.81 1.08
C PRO A 167 -14.37 -0.86 -0.24
N VAL A 168 -13.67 -1.27 -1.29
CA VAL A 168 -14.19 -1.38 -2.66
C VAL A 168 -14.07 -2.80 -3.17
N ALA A 169 -15.17 -3.33 -3.71
CA ALA A 169 -15.26 -4.65 -4.30
C ALA A 169 -14.73 -4.68 -5.74
N ALA A 170 -14.53 -5.88 -6.28
CA ALA A 170 -14.00 -6.09 -7.63
C ALA A 170 -14.86 -5.47 -8.74
N ASP A 171 -16.17 -5.34 -8.51
CA ASP A 171 -17.11 -4.74 -9.46
C ASP A 171 -17.24 -3.22 -9.32
N GLY A 172 -16.39 -2.59 -8.51
CA GLY A 172 -16.38 -1.15 -8.27
C GLY A 172 -17.40 -0.67 -7.25
N SER A 173 -18.27 -1.53 -6.72
CA SER A 173 -19.14 -1.16 -5.61
C SER A 173 -18.33 -0.97 -4.33
N TYR A 174 -18.70 0.02 -3.53
CA TYR A 174 -18.01 0.37 -2.29
C TYR A 174 -18.98 0.36 -1.11
N PHE A 175 -18.43 0.27 0.10
CA PHE A 175 -19.23 0.33 1.31
C PHE A 175 -19.73 1.76 1.55
N SER A 176 -21.05 1.92 1.61
CA SER A 176 -21.74 3.21 1.70
C SER A 176 -23.04 3.05 2.50
N ARG A 177 -23.75 4.14 2.76
CA ARG A 177 -25.07 4.11 3.42
C ARG A 177 -26.06 3.19 2.72
N SER A 178 -25.99 3.05 1.40
CA SER A 178 -26.84 2.14 0.64
C SER A 178 -26.69 0.65 1.02
N CYS A 179 -25.60 0.30 1.72
CA CYS A 179 -25.37 -1.04 2.26
C CYS A 179 -26.16 -1.34 3.53
N GLU A 180 -26.83 -0.33 4.10
CA GLU A 180 -27.68 -0.50 5.28
C GLU A 180 -28.88 -1.39 4.98
N GLN A 181 -29.09 -2.38 5.85
CA GLN A 181 -30.28 -3.21 5.85
C GLN A 181 -31.17 -2.84 7.04
N ARG A 182 -32.36 -3.45 7.14
CA ARG A 182 -33.30 -3.21 8.26
C ARG A 182 -32.66 -3.37 9.65
N SER A 183 -31.68 -4.27 9.80
CA SER A 183 -30.99 -4.54 11.07
C SER A 183 -29.61 -3.85 11.15
N GLY A 184 -29.31 -2.94 10.24
CA GLY A 184 -28.00 -2.29 10.10
C GLY A 184 -27.13 -2.93 9.00
N PHE A 185 -25.83 -2.72 9.10
CA PHE A 185 -24.82 -3.19 8.16
C PHE A 185 -24.40 -4.61 8.48
N LYS A 186 -24.32 -5.46 7.46
CA LYS A 186 -23.99 -6.89 7.62
C LYS A 186 -22.58 -7.19 7.09
N ILE A 187 -21.65 -7.48 8.01
CA ILE A 187 -20.21 -7.61 7.73
C ILE A 187 -19.73 -9.02 8.08
N GLY A 188 -18.88 -9.60 7.22
CA GLY A 188 -18.28 -10.93 7.44
C GLY A 188 -18.59 -11.94 6.32
N PRO A 189 -17.86 -13.07 6.27
CA PRO A 189 -18.05 -14.10 5.26
C PRO A 189 -19.39 -14.82 5.47
N LYS A 190 -19.94 -15.38 4.39
CA LYS A 190 -21.22 -16.08 4.40
C LYS A 190 -21.24 -17.14 5.53
N GLY A 191 -22.19 -17.01 6.47
CA GLY A 191 -22.33 -17.93 7.61
C GLY A 191 -21.84 -17.37 8.95
N ASP A 192 -20.86 -16.44 8.93
CA ASP A 192 -20.30 -15.79 10.13
C ASP A 192 -20.54 -14.27 10.15
N GLU A 193 -21.56 -13.84 9.40
CA GLU A 193 -21.90 -12.42 9.26
C GLU A 193 -22.46 -11.83 10.57
N LYS A 194 -21.96 -10.66 10.96
CA LYS A 194 -22.45 -9.89 12.11
C LYS A 194 -23.14 -8.60 11.66
N TYR A 195 -24.15 -8.18 12.41
CA TYR A 195 -24.85 -6.91 12.19
C TYR A 195 -24.26 -5.79 13.06
N TYR A 196 -24.11 -4.62 12.45
CA TYR A 196 -23.61 -3.40 13.08
C TYR A 196 -24.63 -2.27 12.84
N LYS A 197 -25.04 -1.58 13.90
CA LYS A 197 -26.16 -0.61 13.81
C LYS A 197 -25.76 0.72 13.18
N SER A 198 -24.52 1.14 13.32
CA SER A 198 -24.02 2.39 12.74
C SER A 198 -23.04 2.09 11.59
N PHE A 199 -22.93 3.05 10.69
CA PHE A 199 -21.96 3.00 9.60
C PHE A 199 -20.54 2.98 10.15
N ASP A 200 -20.24 3.86 11.11
CA ASP A 200 -18.90 3.98 11.71
C ASP A 200 -18.48 2.68 12.40
N ALA A 201 -19.34 2.06 13.20
CA ALA A 201 -19.01 0.79 13.86
C ALA A 201 -18.78 -0.37 12.86
N ALA A 202 -19.46 -0.33 11.72
CA ALA A 202 -19.22 -1.30 10.65
C ALA A 202 -17.87 -1.03 9.97
N LEU A 203 -17.57 0.24 9.67
CA LEU A 203 -16.33 0.66 9.03
C LEU A 203 -15.10 0.38 9.91
N ASP A 204 -15.17 0.67 11.21
CA ASP A 204 -14.11 0.39 12.20
C ASP A 204 -13.75 -1.10 12.24
N VAL A 205 -14.76 -1.97 12.24
CA VAL A 205 -14.53 -3.42 12.22
C VAL A 205 -13.90 -3.84 10.90
N MET A 206 -14.31 -3.27 9.77
CA MET A 206 -13.67 -3.54 8.49
C MET A 206 -12.21 -3.09 8.49
N GLY A 207 -11.90 -1.90 9.03
CA GLY A 207 -10.53 -1.40 9.17
C GLY A 207 -9.68 -2.31 10.06
N THR A 208 -10.24 -2.78 11.18
CA THR A 208 -9.57 -3.74 12.07
C THR A 208 -9.26 -5.06 11.35
N LEU A 209 -10.19 -5.57 10.54
CA LEU A 209 -9.98 -6.78 9.74
C LEU A 209 -8.90 -6.56 8.68
N GLN A 210 -8.90 -5.42 7.99
CA GLN A 210 -7.86 -5.06 7.02
C GLN A 210 -6.49 -4.99 7.68
N ALA A 211 -6.34 -4.26 8.80
CA ALA A 211 -5.08 -4.14 9.52
C ALA A 211 -4.53 -5.50 9.99
N ALA A 212 -5.42 -6.44 10.32
CA ALA A 212 -5.08 -7.82 10.65
C ALA A 212 -4.77 -8.72 9.44
N GLY A 213 -4.80 -8.19 8.21
CA GLY A 213 -4.61 -8.92 6.95
C GLY A 213 -5.73 -9.93 6.66
N LYS A 214 -6.93 -9.72 7.22
CA LYS A 214 -8.08 -10.59 7.04
C LYS A 214 -8.96 -10.09 5.88
N PRO A 215 -9.59 -10.99 5.12
CA PRO A 215 -10.49 -10.59 4.06
C PRO A 215 -11.73 -9.89 4.63
N VAL A 216 -12.07 -8.74 4.05
CA VAL A 216 -13.24 -7.94 4.41
C VAL A 216 -14.40 -8.29 3.47
N TYR A 217 -15.56 -8.61 4.05
CA TYR A 217 -16.78 -8.93 3.32
C TYR A 217 -17.93 -8.07 3.82
N PHE A 218 -18.75 -7.57 2.91
CA PHE A 218 -19.93 -6.77 3.25
C PHE A 218 -21.07 -7.06 2.27
N ARG A 219 -22.29 -6.68 2.66
CA ARG A 219 -23.45 -6.76 1.78
C ARG A 219 -23.75 -5.43 1.12
N ARG A 220 -24.04 -5.46 -0.18
CA ARG A 220 -24.41 -4.29 -0.97
C ARG A 220 -25.65 -4.59 -1.83
N PRO A 221 -26.48 -3.58 -2.16
CA PRO A 221 -27.61 -3.75 -3.07
C PRO A 221 -27.14 -3.91 -4.53
N ASN A 222 -27.67 -4.91 -5.23
CA ASN A 222 -27.46 -5.05 -6.68
C ASN A 222 -28.49 -4.26 -7.49
N ALA A 223 -28.42 -4.31 -8.82
CA ALA A 223 -29.35 -3.64 -9.74
C ALA A 223 -30.84 -3.99 -9.51
N ASN A 224 -31.13 -5.13 -8.89
CA ASN A 224 -32.48 -5.58 -8.54
C ASN A 224 -32.83 -5.29 -7.07
N HIS A 225 -32.10 -4.39 -6.40
CA HIS A 225 -32.22 -4.06 -4.98
C HIS A 225 -32.11 -5.25 -4.01
N ARG A 226 -31.49 -6.36 -4.45
CA ARG A 226 -31.17 -7.50 -3.59
C ARG A 226 -29.77 -7.38 -3.04
N PHE A 227 -29.59 -7.77 -1.78
CA PHE A 227 -28.30 -7.66 -1.11
C PHE A 227 -27.40 -8.86 -1.40
N GLY A 228 -26.36 -8.64 -2.20
CA GLY A 228 -25.30 -9.61 -2.46
C GLY A 228 -24.14 -9.43 -1.49
N ILE A 229 -23.48 -10.53 -1.11
CA ILE A 229 -22.20 -10.49 -0.39
C ILE A 229 -21.07 -10.23 -1.40
N VAL A 230 -20.19 -9.31 -1.07
CA VAL A 230 -18.99 -9.00 -1.85
C VAL A 230 -17.76 -9.02 -0.94
N ARG A 231 -16.60 -9.23 -1.54
CA ARG A 231 -15.29 -9.13 -0.89
C ARG A 231 -14.62 -7.83 -1.31
N ALA A 232 -14.09 -7.08 -0.35
CA ALA A 232 -13.22 -5.95 -0.64
C ALA A 232 -11.93 -6.42 -1.31
N VAL A 233 -11.53 -5.77 -2.40
CA VAL A 233 -10.28 -6.04 -3.11
C VAL A 233 -9.29 -4.88 -3.02
N ARG A 234 -9.76 -3.69 -2.64
CA ARG A 234 -8.96 -2.51 -2.38
C ARG A 234 -9.73 -1.54 -1.47
N TRP A 235 -9.05 -0.50 -1.02
CA TRP A 235 -9.63 0.60 -0.26
C TRP A 235 -9.40 1.90 -1.02
N GLU A 236 -10.35 2.82 -0.92
CA GLU A 236 -10.30 4.12 -1.60
C GLU A 236 -10.86 5.19 -0.67
N TYR A 237 -10.29 6.39 -0.69
CA TYR A 237 -10.92 7.55 -0.07
C TYR A 237 -12.08 8.04 -0.94
N ARG A 238 -13.16 8.43 -0.27
CA ARG A 238 -14.37 8.96 -0.88
C ARG A 238 -14.90 10.07 0.00
N SER A 239 -15.37 11.17 -0.59
CA SER A 239 -16.03 12.25 0.17
C SER A 239 -17.17 11.72 1.03
N ARG A 240 -17.33 12.30 2.22
CA ARG A 240 -18.41 11.95 3.14
C ARG A 240 -19.78 11.94 2.46
N ASP A 241 -20.06 12.93 1.62
CA ASP A 241 -21.30 13.05 0.87
C ASP A 241 -21.56 11.88 -0.09
N GLN A 242 -20.51 11.39 -0.79
CA GLN A 242 -20.62 10.22 -1.67
C GLN A 242 -20.88 8.91 -0.91
N VAL A 243 -20.46 8.84 0.35
CA VAL A 243 -20.52 7.63 1.17
C VAL A 243 -21.81 7.60 1.99
N LEU A 244 -22.17 8.72 2.62
CA LEU A 244 -23.29 8.83 3.54
C LEU A 244 -24.55 9.42 2.90
N GLY A 245 -24.41 10.15 1.80
CA GLY A 245 -25.43 11.05 1.27
C GLY A 245 -25.29 12.44 1.90
N SER A 246 -25.78 13.47 1.20
CA SER A 246 -25.95 14.80 1.80
C SER A 246 -27.03 14.73 2.88
N ASP A 247 -26.72 15.20 4.09
CA ASP A 247 -27.70 15.37 5.19
C ASP A 247 -28.81 16.37 4.82
#